data_AF-A0AAW9DKP1-F1
#
_entry.id   AF-A0AAW9DKP1-F1
#
_cell.length_a   1.000
_cell.length_b   1.000
_cell.length_c   1.000
_cell.angle_alpha   90.00
_cell.angle_beta   90.00
_cell.angle_gamma   90.00
#
_symmetry.space_group_name_H-M   'P 1'
#
loop_
_entity.id
_entity.type
_entity.pdbx_description
1 polymer ?
#
loop_
_entity_poly.entity_id
_entity_poly.type
_entity_poly.pdbx_seq_one_letter_code
_entity_poly.pdbx_strand_id
1 'polypeptide(L)'
;MKSPPPSETLTVVAGSGQARSAIALLSTAFSRLFVMGRRPVLLRDLDSWQPTVISPFLASHAKGLLPLFVLAGNAVWADLGETPFPVRMQDCRRALAGIELVSIVAPDGNLTPLMLAMMEAISQVADQTGILVNDLGPLIERAPGAELDGATLAMVPQPKPALAS
;
A
#
# COMPACT_ATOMS: atom_id res chain seq x y z
N MET A 1 -39.14 -17.74 30.66
CA MET A 1 -37.74 -17.27 30.53
C MET A 1 -37.35 -17.42 29.08
N LYS A 2 -37.15 -16.30 28.35
CA LYS A 2 -36.81 -16.30 26.91
C LYS A 2 -35.30 -16.50 26.76
N SER A 3 -34.91 -17.47 25.94
CA SER A 3 -33.53 -17.71 25.54
C SER A 3 -32.94 -16.50 24.80
N PRO A 4 -31.63 -16.19 24.95
CA PRO A 4 -30.98 -15.17 24.16
C PRO A 4 -30.86 -15.63 22.69
N PRO A 5 -30.85 -14.70 21.71
CA PRO A 5 -30.63 -15.06 20.31
C PRO A 5 -29.20 -15.61 20.12
N PRO A 6 -28.99 -16.57 19.21
CA PRO A 6 -27.67 -17.09 18.92
C PRO A 6 -26.82 -15.97 18.29
N SER A 7 -25.66 -15.71 18.90
CA SER A 7 -24.60 -14.89 18.31
C SER A 7 -24.32 -15.38 16.89
N GLU A 8 -24.47 -14.50 15.91
CA GLU A 8 -24.02 -14.74 14.55
C GLU A 8 -22.52 -15.00 14.59
N THR A 9 -22.19 -16.29 14.57
CA THR A 9 -20.84 -16.75 14.28
C THR A 9 -20.59 -16.34 12.84
N LEU A 10 -19.79 -15.29 12.65
CA LEU A 10 -19.23 -14.90 11.36
C LEU A 10 -18.48 -16.11 10.80
N THR A 11 -19.17 -16.90 9.99
CA THR A 11 -18.59 -18.03 9.28
C THR A 11 -17.66 -17.46 8.22
N VAL A 12 -16.37 -17.37 8.53
CA VAL A 12 -15.32 -17.16 7.54
C VAL A 12 -15.28 -18.40 6.65
N VAL A 13 -16.04 -18.38 5.57
CA VAL A 13 -16.04 -19.43 4.55
C VAL A 13 -15.90 -18.79 3.19
N ALA A 14 -14.84 -19.21 2.48
CA ALA A 14 -14.30 -18.71 1.21
C ALA A 14 -13.39 -17.48 1.33
N GLY A 15 -12.09 -17.60 0.98
CA GLY A 15 -11.26 -16.40 0.82
C GLY A 15 -9.75 -16.56 0.59
N SER A 16 -9.12 -17.69 0.94
CA SER A 16 -7.65 -17.79 0.85
C SER A 16 -7.13 -17.84 -0.59
N GLY A 17 -7.89 -18.40 -1.53
CA GLY A 17 -7.52 -18.47 -2.95
C GLY A 17 -7.73 -17.16 -3.70
N GLN A 18 -8.88 -16.50 -3.48
CA GLN A 18 -9.23 -15.25 -4.18
C GLN A 18 -8.37 -14.07 -3.70
N ALA A 19 -8.07 -13.99 -2.39
CA ALA A 19 -7.16 -12.98 -1.85
C ALA A 19 -5.73 -13.11 -2.38
N ARG A 20 -5.19 -14.35 -2.45
CA ARG A 20 -3.87 -14.60 -3.05
C ARG A 20 -3.85 -14.29 -4.55
N SER A 21 -4.95 -14.57 -5.25
CA SER A 21 -5.11 -14.27 -6.67
C SER A 21 -5.05 -12.75 -6.94
N ALA A 22 -5.73 -11.95 -6.11
CA ALA A 22 -5.73 -10.48 -6.23
C ALA A 22 -4.33 -9.88 -6.11
N ILE A 23 -3.56 -10.30 -5.11
CA ILE A 23 -2.19 -9.81 -4.89
C ILE A 23 -1.29 -10.23 -6.04
N ALA A 24 -1.41 -11.46 -6.55
CA ALA A 24 -0.62 -11.94 -7.68
C ALA A 24 -0.93 -11.15 -8.97
N LEU A 25 -2.21 -10.82 -9.21
CA LEU A 25 -2.63 -9.99 -10.32
C LEU A 25 -2.05 -8.58 -10.24
N LEU A 26 -2.17 -7.92 -9.08
CA LEU A 26 -1.57 -6.60 -8.87
C LEU A 26 -0.06 -6.63 -9.00
N SER A 27 0.61 -7.62 -8.40
CA SER A 27 2.05 -7.78 -8.48
C SER A 27 2.50 -7.89 -9.94
N THR A 28 1.81 -8.72 -10.73
CA THR A 28 2.11 -8.91 -12.15
C THR A 28 1.86 -7.64 -12.96
N ALA A 29 0.72 -6.98 -12.74
CA ALA A 29 0.33 -5.77 -13.46
C ALA A 29 1.32 -4.63 -13.18
N PHE A 30 1.64 -4.37 -11.90
CA PHE A 30 2.57 -3.31 -11.52
C PHE A 30 4.01 -3.61 -11.90
N SER A 31 4.45 -4.88 -11.83
CA SER A 31 5.78 -5.25 -12.34
C SER A 31 5.93 -4.88 -13.81
N ARG A 32 4.92 -5.19 -14.63
CA ARG A 32 4.90 -4.83 -16.06
C ARG A 32 4.81 -3.33 -16.26
N LEU A 33 3.97 -2.63 -15.51
CA LEU A 33 3.84 -1.18 -15.57
C LEU A 33 5.15 -0.48 -15.26
N PHE A 34 5.90 -0.90 -14.24
CA PHE A 34 7.19 -0.32 -13.91
C PHE A 34 8.25 -0.59 -14.98
N VAL A 35 8.23 -1.77 -15.62
CA VAL A 35 9.11 -2.06 -16.76
C VAL A 35 8.76 -1.20 -17.98
N MET A 36 7.46 -1.09 -18.32
CA MET A 36 7.00 -0.40 -19.51
C MET A 36 7.05 1.12 -19.38
N GLY A 37 6.79 1.64 -18.18
CA GLY A 37 6.69 3.08 -17.89
C GLY A 37 8.02 3.83 -17.97
N ARG A 38 9.16 3.12 -18.05
CA ARG A 38 10.52 3.69 -18.12
C ARG A 38 10.85 4.70 -17.00
N ARG A 39 10.12 4.64 -15.88
CA ARG A 39 10.39 5.41 -14.67
C ARG A 39 10.86 4.43 -13.60
N PRO A 40 12.13 4.51 -13.15
CA PRO A 40 12.61 3.62 -12.12
C PRO A 40 11.88 3.90 -10.80
N VAL A 41 11.67 2.85 -10.01
CA VAL A 41 11.20 2.99 -8.62
C VAL A 41 12.43 3.25 -7.77
N LEU A 42 12.42 4.33 -7.00
CA LEU A 42 13.54 4.79 -6.19
C LEU A 42 13.15 4.75 -4.72
N LEU A 43 14.07 4.27 -3.89
CA LEU A 43 14.00 4.38 -2.44
C LEU A 43 15.19 5.20 -1.97
N ARG A 44 14.95 6.36 -1.38
CA ARG A 44 15.98 7.20 -0.80
C ARG A 44 16.35 6.65 0.58
N ASP A 45 17.63 6.37 0.75
CA ASP A 45 18.22 6.13 2.05
C ASP A 45 18.20 7.43 2.86
N LEU A 46 17.64 7.39 4.06
CA LEU A 46 17.51 8.58 4.91
C LEU A 46 18.83 8.98 5.57
N ASP A 47 19.78 8.05 5.70
CA ASP A 47 21.09 8.32 6.27
C ASP A 47 22.01 9.00 5.24
N SER A 48 22.08 8.44 4.03
CA SER A 48 22.97 8.94 2.97
C SER A 48 22.34 9.91 1.98
N TRP A 49 21.00 10.06 2.01
CA TRP A 49 20.21 10.79 1.02
C TRP A 49 20.36 10.28 -0.43
N GLN A 50 21.00 9.14 -0.63
CA GLN A 50 21.21 8.57 -1.95
C GLN A 50 20.00 7.72 -2.38
N PRO A 51 19.47 7.93 -3.60
CA PRO A 51 18.42 7.09 -4.14
C PRO A 51 18.98 5.73 -4.57
N THR A 52 18.35 4.66 -4.10
CA THR A 52 18.60 3.29 -4.56
C THR A 52 17.49 2.88 -5.52
N VAL A 53 17.87 2.36 -6.69
CA VAL A 53 16.91 1.80 -7.66
C VAL A 53 16.39 0.46 -7.15
N ILE A 54 15.08 0.35 -7.02
CA ILE A 54 14.39 -0.88 -6.65
C ILE A 54 13.95 -1.60 -7.92
N SER A 55 14.23 -2.90 -7.97
CA SER A 55 13.83 -3.71 -9.14
C SER A 55 12.29 -3.71 -9.28
N PRO A 56 11.74 -3.71 -10.51
CA PRO A 56 10.30 -3.78 -10.72
C PRO A 56 9.64 -4.94 -10.00
N PHE A 57 10.32 -6.09 -9.93
CA PHE A 57 9.85 -7.26 -9.19
C PHE A 57 9.70 -6.96 -7.69
N LEU A 58 10.71 -6.37 -7.06
CA LEU A 58 10.66 -6.06 -5.63
C LEU A 58 9.69 -4.90 -5.35
N ALA A 59 9.60 -3.91 -6.23
CA ALA A 59 8.65 -2.81 -6.11
C ALA A 59 7.19 -3.30 -6.14
N SER A 60 6.88 -4.31 -6.96
CA SER A 60 5.53 -4.86 -7.08
C SER A 60 5.28 -6.08 -6.19
N HIS A 61 6.21 -6.48 -5.32
CA HIS A 61 6.05 -7.70 -4.51
C HIS A 61 5.27 -7.43 -3.21
N ALA A 62 4.49 -8.41 -2.75
CA ALA A 62 3.69 -8.32 -1.51
C ALA A 62 4.51 -8.07 -0.22
N LYS A 63 5.76 -8.55 -0.20
CA LYS A 63 6.79 -8.28 0.84
C LYS A 63 7.79 -7.19 0.43
N GLY A 64 7.50 -6.50 -0.67
CA GLY A 64 8.33 -5.46 -1.26
C GLY A 64 7.73 -4.09 -0.97
N LEU A 65 7.49 -3.31 -2.02
CA LEU A 65 6.87 -1.98 -1.92
C LEU A 65 5.38 -1.95 -2.31
N LEU A 66 4.82 -3.07 -2.78
CA LEU A 66 3.39 -3.15 -3.12
C LEU A 66 2.47 -2.68 -1.99
N PRO A 67 2.71 -3.01 -0.70
CA PRO A 67 1.87 -2.50 0.39
C PRO A 67 1.77 -0.97 0.41
N LEU A 68 2.88 -0.26 0.17
CA LEU A 68 2.91 1.20 0.19
C LEU A 68 2.11 1.79 -0.98
N PHE A 69 2.23 1.21 -2.19
CA PHE A 69 1.43 1.64 -3.33
C PHE A 69 -0.06 1.39 -3.10
N VAL A 70 -0.43 0.26 -2.49
CA VAL A 70 -1.83 -0.04 -2.15
C VAL A 70 -2.37 0.94 -1.11
N LEU A 71 -1.61 1.25 -0.06
CA LEU A 71 -1.98 2.27 0.92
C LEU A 71 -2.18 3.64 0.28
N ALA A 72 -1.24 4.06 -0.58
CA ALA A 72 -1.33 5.34 -1.27
C ALA A 72 -2.50 5.38 -2.27
N GLY A 73 -2.80 4.28 -2.95
CA GLY A 73 -3.99 4.17 -3.81
C GLY A 73 -5.28 4.26 -2.99
N ASN A 74 -5.35 3.59 -1.84
CA ASN A 74 -6.49 3.72 -0.92
C ASN A 74 -6.64 5.15 -0.39
N ALA A 75 -5.53 5.86 -0.17
CA ALA A 75 -5.54 7.27 0.21
C ALA A 75 -6.18 8.14 -0.86
N VAL A 76 -5.74 7.99 -2.12
CA VAL A 76 -6.34 8.69 -3.26
C VAL A 76 -7.82 8.35 -3.41
N TRP A 77 -8.20 7.08 -3.20
CA TRP A 77 -9.60 6.65 -3.26
C TRP A 77 -10.46 7.29 -2.17
N ALA A 78 -9.94 7.37 -0.94
CA ALA A 78 -10.60 8.05 0.18
C ALA A 78 -10.75 9.56 -0.07
N ASP A 79 -9.74 10.21 -0.66
CA ASP A 79 -9.76 11.63 -1.03
C ASP A 79 -10.89 11.94 -2.04
N LEU A 80 -11.35 10.95 -2.81
CA LEU A 80 -12.50 11.07 -3.72
C LEU A 80 -13.86 10.91 -3.01
N GLY A 81 -13.87 10.69 -1.69
CA GLY A 81 -15.08 10.48 -0.88
C GLY A 81 -15.60 9.05 -0.91
N GLU A 82 -14.83 8.11 -1.47
CA GLU A 82 -15.20 6.70 -1.59
C GLU A 82 -14.72 5.88 -0.38
N THR A 83 -15.33 4.71 -0.17
CA THR A 83 -14.89 3.80 0.89
C THR A 83 -13.60 3.08 0.49
N PRO A 84 -12.51 3.13 1.31
CA PRO A 84 -11.26 2.43 1.01
C PRO A 84 -11.44 0.93 0.79
N PHE A 85 -10.58 0.34 -0.05
CA PHE A 85 -10.59 -1.10 -0.25
C PHE A 85 -10.18 -1.82 1.04
N PRO A 86 -10.92 -2.85 1.49
CA PRO A 86 -10.50 -3.65 2.62
C PRO A 86 -9.21 -4.40 2.28
N VAL A 87 -8.14 -4.07 3.00
CA VAL A 87 -6.82 -4.67 2.83
C VAL A 87 -6.33 -5.19 4.18
N ARG A 88 -5.68 -6.35 4.18
CA ARG A 88 -5.00 -6.88 5.36
C ARG A 88 -3.51 -6.80 5.15
N MET A 89 -2.83 -6.15 6.09
CA MET A 89 -1.39 -6.10 6.15
C MET A 89 -0.93 -6.69 7.48
N GLN A 90 0.31 -7.15 7.55
CA GLN A 90 0.91 -7.65 8.79
C GLN A 90 2.37 -7.21 8.87
N ASP A 91 2.87 -7.09 10.09
CA ASP A 91 4.30 -6.87 10.33
C ASP A 91 5.13 -8.03 9.79
N CYS A 92 6.18 -7.69 9.06
CA CYS A 92 7.10 -8.66 8.47
C CYS A 92 8.50 -8.05 8.45
N ARG A 93 9.32 -8.36 9.46
CA ARG A 93 10.71 -7.88 9.58
C ARG A 93 11.62 -8.22 8.39
N ARG A 94 11.21 -9.19 7.57
CA ARG A 94 11.93 -9.60 6.35
C ARG A 94 11.40 -8.91 5.09
N ALA A 95 10.31 -8.15 5.19
CA ALA A 95 9.76 -7.37 4.09
C ALA A 95 10.50 -6.04 3.96
N LEU A 96 10.58 -5.52 2.74
CA LEU A 96 11.33 -4.30 2.43
C LEU A 96 10.78 -3.07 3.17
N ALA A 97 9.45 -2.95 3.25
CA ALA A 97 8.77 -1.88 3.97
C ALA A 97 8.44 -2.22 5.43
N GLY A 98 8.97 -3.34 5.97
CA GLY A 98 8.61 -3.84 7.30
C GLY A 98 7.19 -4.42 7.42
N ILE A 99 6.37 -4.32 6.37
CA ILE A 99 5.00 -4.82 6.29
C ILE A 99 4.82 -5.74 5.07
N GLU A 100 3.92 -6.71 5.20
CA GLU A 100 3.50 -7.62 4.13
C GLU A 100 2.01 -7.42 3.83
N LEU A 101 1.68 -7.33 2.54
CA LEU A 101 0.30 -7.37 2.07
C LEU A 101 -0.20 -8.82 2.05
N VAL A 102 -1.24 -9.12 2.83
CA VAL A 102 -1.74 -10.49 3.05
C VAL A 102 -3.01 -10.76 2.27
N SER A 103 -3.91 -9.78 2.18
CA SER A 103 -5.13 -9.90 1.36
C SER A 103 -5.64 -8.54 0.90
N ILE A 104 -6.32 -8.56 -0.24
CA ILE A 104 -7.14 -7.44 -0.72
C ILE A 104 -8.52 -8.00 -1.03
N VAL A 105 -9.55 -7.34 -0.54
CA VAL A 105 -10.94 -7.65 -0.87
C VAL A 105 -11.42 -6.60 -1.87
N ALA A 106 -11.61 -7.03 -3.11
CA ALA A 106 -12.21 -6.17 -4.13
C ALA A 106 -13.73 -6.26 -4.05
N PRO A 107 -14.46 -5.14 -3.92
CA PRO A 107 -15.91 -5.11 -4.12
C PRO A 107 -16.25 -5.74 -5.48
N ASP A 108 -17.18 -6.69 -5.48
CA ASP A 108 -17.61 -7.44 -6.68
C ASP A 108 -16.48 -8.14 -7.46
N GLY A 109 -15.33 -8.36 -6.83
CA GLY A 109 -14.16 -8.98 -7.47
C GLY A 109 -13.41 -8.07 -8.45
N ASN A 110 -13.71 -6.76 -8.49
CA ASN A 110 -13.10 -5.83 -9.44
C ASN A 110 -11.98 -4.99 -8.80
N LEU A 111 -10.72 -5.26 -9.19
CA LEU A 111 -9.54 -4.52 -8.71
C LEU A 111 -9.24 -3.26 -9.53
N THR A 112 -9.96 -3.02 -10.63
CA THR A 112 -9.67 -1.91 -11.55
C THR A 112 -9.65 -0.54 -10.86
N PRO A 113 -10.62 -0.19 -9.98
CA PRO A 113 -10.58 1.14 -9.36
C PRO A 113 -9.39 1.30 -8.40
N LEU A 114 -9.02 0.24 -7.66
CA LEU A 114 -7.80 0.26 -6.84
C LEU A 114 -6.55 0.44 -7.70
N MET A 115 -6.45 -0.28 -8.82
CA MET A 115 -5.31 -0.13 -9.75
C MET A 115 -5.19 1.30 -10.28
N LEU A 116 -6.31 1.92 -10.67
CA LEU A 116 -6.33 3.30 -11.15
C LEU A 116 -5.93 4.28 -10.05
N ALA A 117 -6.46 4.11 -8.84
CA ALA A 117 -6.10 4.94 -7.69
C ALA A 117 -4.61 4.82 -7.33
N MET A 118 -4.04 3.61 -7.41
CA MET A 118 -2.60 3.38 -7.24
C MET A 118 -1.78 4.07 -8.35
N MET A 119 -2.23 4.02 -9.61
CA MET A 119 -1.56 4.70 -10.72
C MET A 119 -1.59 6.22 -10.55
N GLU A 120 -2.71 6.77 -10.06
CA GLU A 120 -2.83 8.18 -9.72
C GLU A 120 -1.89 8.56 -8.57
N ALA A 121 -1.86 7.78 -7.49
CA ALA A 121 -0.92 8.00 -6.38
C ALA A 121 0.54 8.00 -6.85
N ILE A 122 0.91 7.08 -7.76
CA ILE A 122 2.24 7.04 -8.38
C ILE A 122 2.47 8.29 -9.23
N SER A 123 1.49 8.74 -10.01
CA SER A 123 1.58 9.95 -10.84
C SER A 123 1.89 11.19 -9.99
N GLN A 124 1.28 11.29 -8.80
CA GLN A 124 1.49 12.42 -7.89
C GLN A 124 2.90 12.49 -7.28
N VAL A 125 3.59 11.36 -7.14
CA VAL A 125 4.96 11.30 -6.57
C VAL A 125 6.05 11.07 -7.62
N ALA A 126 5.66 10.85 -8.87
CA ALA A 126 6.63 10.62 -9.94
C ALA A 126 7.14 11.95 -10.48
N ASP A 127 8.45 12.07 -10.61
CA ASP A 127 9.12 13.23 -11.21
C ASP A 127 9.99 12.83 -12.42
N GLN A 128 10.92 13.71 -12.80
CA GLN A 128 11.85 13.46 -13.90
C GLN A 128 12.89 12.36 -13.61
N THR A 129 13.13 12.07 -12.33
CA THR A 129 14.12 11.08 -11.87
C THR A 129 13.51 9.69 -11.72
N GLY A 130 12.23 9.60 -11.37
CA GLY A 130 11.52 8.34 -11.22
C GLY A 130 10.32 8.44 -10.29
N ILE A 131 9.97 7.30 -9.69
CA ILE A 131 8.93 7.20 -8.67
C ILE A 131 9.64 7.13 -7.33
N LEU A 132 9.69 8.23 -6.58
CA LEU A 132 10.32 8.25 -5.27
C LEU A 132 9.35 7.77 -4.19
N VAL A 133 9.60 6.57 -3.67
CA VAL A 133 8.69 5.86 -2.75
C VAL A 133 8.53 6.60 -1.43
N ASN A 134 9.56 7.31 -0.97
CA ASN A 134 9.53 8.11 0.25
C ASN A 134 8.45 9.21 0.20
N ASP A 135 8.12 9.70 -0.99
CA ASP A 135 7.14 10.77 -1.18
C ASP A 135 5.69 10.24 -1.12
N LEU A 136 5.49 8.92 -1.00
CA LEU A 136 4.17 8.33 -0.71
C LEU A 136 3.74 8.55 0.75
N GLY A 137 4.67 8.84 1.68
CA GLY A 137 4.35 9.04 3.09
C GLY A 137 3.26 10.10 3.32
N PRO A 138 3.43 11.34 2.81
CA PRO A 138 2.41 12.39 2.90
C PRO A 138 1.08 12.05 2.21
N LEU A 139 1.05 11.14 1.24
CA LEU A 139 -0.19 10.63 0.65
C LEU A 139 -0.90 9.70 1.62
N ILE A 140 -0.17 8.72 2.16
CA ILE A 140 -0.71 7.70 3.07
C ILE A 140 -1.22 8.35 4.36
N GLU A 141 -0.51 9.35 4.90
CA GLU A 141 -0.90 10.05 6.14
C GLU A 141 -2.21 10.85 6.01
N ARG A 142 -2.59 11.24 4.79
CA ARG A 142 -3.87 11.92 4.53
C ARG A 142 -5.07 10.97 4.62
N ALA A 143 -4.85 9.66 4.61
CA ALA A 143 -5.89 8.66 4.56
C ALA A 143 -6.26 8.10 5.93
N PRO A 144 -7.50 8.28 6.40
CA PRO A 144 -8.00 7.55 7.55
C PRO A 144 -8.35 6.09 7.14
N GLY A 145 -7.87 5.09 7.89
CA GLY A 145 -8.53 3.77 7.92
C GLY A 145 -7.81 2.56 7.33
N ALA A 146 -6.48 2.58 7.13
CA ALA A 146 -5.76 1.31 7.03
C ALA A 146 -5.72 0.66 8.42
N GLU A 147 -6.58 -0.34 8.68
CA GLU A 147 -6.43 -1.21 9.85
C GLU A 147 -5.12 -1.98 9.72
N LEU A 148 -4.08 -1.40 10.31
CA LEU A 148 -2.81 -2.06 10.55
C LEU A 148 -3.00 -2.95 11.77
N ASP A 149 -3.33 -4.22 11.55
CA ASP A 149 -3.37 -5.20 12.64
C ASP A 149 -1.93 -5.46 13.10
N GLY A 150 -1.53 -4.75 14.17
CA GLY A 150 -0.20 -4.87 14.79
C GLY A 150 0.92 -3.98 14.24
N ALA A 151 0.75 -3.31 13.09
CA ALA A 151 1.85 -2.54 12.49
C ALA A 151 1.93 -1.12 13.04
N THR A 152 2.95 -0.84 13.85
CA THR A 152 3.41 0.53 14.09
C THR A 152 4.26 0.91 12.89
N LEU A 153 3.74 1.77 11.98
CA LEU A 153 4.63 2.50 11.08
C LEU A 153 5.60 3.27 11.97
N ALA A 154 6.88 2.89 11.96
CA ALA A 154 7.93 3.70 12.56
C ALA A 154 8.04 4.99 11.72
N MET A 155 7.13 5.92 11.95
CA MET A 155 7.16 7.25 11.36
C MET A 155 8.34 7.98 11.99
N VAL A 156 9.32 8.33 11.16
CA VAL A 156 10.41 9.21 11.56
C VAL A 156 9.83 10.60 11.79
N PRO A 157 10.05 11.23 12.96
CA PRO A 157 9.56 12.57 13.21
C PRO A 157 10.20 13.55 12.20
N GLN A 158 9.36 14.40 11.60
CA GLN A 158 9.81 15.53 10.78
C GLN A 158 10.83 16.37 11.58
N PRO A 159 11.98 16.75 11.01
CA PRO A 159 12.89 17.67 11.68
C PRO A 159 12.18 19.00 11.93
N LYS A 160 12.11 19.38 13.21
CA LYS A 160 11.55 20.66 13.64
C LYS A 160 12.25 21.79 12.87
N PRO A 161 11.53 22.71 12.19
CA PRO A 161 12.16 23.82 11.53
C PRO A 161 12.93 24.63 12.57
N ALA A 162 14.22 24.83 12.32
CA ALA A 162 15.05 25.69 13.15
C ALA A 162 14.39 27.08 13.19
N LEU A 163 14.09 27.57 14.40
CA LEU A 163 13.68 28.96 14.55
C LEU A 163 14.80 29.83 13.98
N ALA A 164 14.48 30.55 12.90
CA ALA A 164 15.32 31.64 12.43
C ALA A 164 15.51 32.61 13.61
N SER A 165 16.76 32.79 14.01
CA SER A 165 17.19 33.72 15.05
C SER A 165 17.28 35.13 14.51
#